data_AF-A0A7J6UEQ2-F1
#
_entry.id   AF-A0A7J6UEQ2-F1
#
_cell.length_a   1.000
_cell.length_b   1.000
_cell.length_c   1.000
_cell.angle_alpha   90.00
_cell.angle_beta   90.00
_cell.angle_gamma   90.00
#
_symmetry.space_group_name_H-M   'P 1'
#
loop_
_entity.id
_entity.type
_entity.pdbx_description
1 polymer ?
#
loop_
_entity_poly.entity_id
_entity_poly.type
_entity_poly.pdbx_seq_one_letter_code
_entity_poly.pdbx_strand_id
1 'polypeptide(L)'
;VGLGNYRYFLCLIVTLGLSSLLALALCIAHIVTAAECSGQKVGYFVLDHLDDFLVAIFCVLLVFGFAMLNMYHLYITAHNLSTNEHLKRYYRMNPFDHGTKENYSNICCTPDMLL
;
A
#
# COMPACT_ATOMS: atom_id res chain seq x y z
N VAL A 1 -15.94 2.05 -0.09
CA VAL A 1 -15.24 3.24 0.41
C VAL A 1 -15.86 4.45 -0.27
N GLY A 2 -16.26 5.46 0.49
CA GLY A 2 -16.93 6.67 0.02
C GLY A 2 -16.52 7.87 0.86
N LEU A 3 -17.21 9.00 0.72
CA LEU A 3 -16.79 10.29 1.27
C LEU A 3 -16.45 10.24 2.77
N GLY A 4 -17.38 9.74 3.59
CA GLY A 4 -17.21 9.70 5.05
C GLY A 4 -16.16 8.71 5.59
N ASN A 5 -15.57 7.84 4.75
CA ASN A 5 -14.55 6.90 5.20
C ASN A 5 -13.28 6.84 4.35
N TYR A 6 -13.17 7.68 3.32
CA TYR A 6 -12.05 7.63 2.38
C TYR A 6 -10.71 7.95 3.06
N ARG A 7 -10.66 8.90 4.01
CA ARG A 7 -9.44 9.22 4.77
C ARG A 7 -8.92 8.03 5.59
N TYR A 8 -9.83 7.27 6.20
CA TYR A 8 -9.46 6.10 7.00
C TYR A 8 -8.98 4.97 6.10
N PHE A 9 -9.60 4.83 4.92
CA PHE A 9 -9.13 3.89 3.91
C PHE A 9 -7.73 4.26 3.39
N LEU A 10 -7.45 5.55 3.12
CA LEU A 10 -6.11 6.00 2.75
C LEU A 10 -5.08 5.68 3.85
N CYS A 11 -5.41 5.96 5.10
CA CYS A 11 -4.55 5.60 6.24
C CYS A 11 -4.34 4.08 6.33
N LEU A 12 -5.40 3.29 6.12
CA LEU A 12 -5.33 1.84 6.13
C LEU A 12 -4.40 1.30 5.04
N ILE A 13 -4.53 1.75 3.78
CA ILE A 13 -3.69 1.24 2.70
C ILE A 13 -2.22 1.67 2.85
N VAL A 14 -1.95 2.86 3.40
CA VAL A 14 -0.59 3.32 3.70
C VAL A 14 0.02 2.47 4.82
N THR A 15 -0.72 2.28 5.91
CA THR A 15 -0.26 1.48 7.06
C THR A 15 -0.07 0.01 6.70
N LEU A 16 -0.94 -0.58 5.87
CA LEU A 16 -0.76 -1.93 5.33
C LEU A 16 0.47 -2.01 4.43
N GLY A 17 0.71 -1.02 3.58
CA GLY A 17 1.93 -0.92 2.76
C GLY A 17 3.20 -0.92 3.62
N LEU A 18 3.27 -0.05 4.61
CA LEU A 18 4.41 0.02 5.54
C LEU A 18 4.57 -1.26 6.36
N SER A 19 3.47 -1.83 6.85
CA SER A 19 3.48 -3.07 7.62
C SER A 19 3.96 -4.25 6.76
N SER A 20 3.58 -4.30 5.48
CA SER A 20 4.05 -5.35 4.55
C SER A 20 5.55 -5.23 4.25
N LEU A 21 6.09 -4.00 4.14
CA LEU A 21 7.52 -3.77 4.00
C LEU A 21 8.30 -4.21 5.25
N LEU A 22 7.78 -3.87 6.43
CA LEU A 22 8.37 -4.29 7.70
C LEU A 22 8.35 -5.82 7.81
N ALA A 23 7.22 -6.46 7.50
CA ALA A 23 7.09 -7.92 7.54
C ALA A 23 8.09 -8.59 6.58
N LEU A 24 8.25 -8.08 5.35
CA LEU A 24 9.23 -8.58 4.40
C LEU A 24 10.66 -8.45 4.94
N ALA A 25 11.01 -7.29 5.51
CA ALA A 25 12.33 -7.08 6.10
C ALA A 25 12.61 -8.05 7.26
N LEU A 26 11.62 -8.31 8.11
CA LEU A 26 11.72 -9.27 9.21
C LEU A 26 11.84 -10.71 8.70
N CYS A 27 11.12 -11.10 7.64
CA CYS A 27 11.25 -12.43 7.03
C CYS A 27 12.65 -12.64 6.45
N ILE A 28 13.20 -11.65 5.75
CA ILE A 28 14.56 -11.71 5.21
C ILE A 28 15.58 -11.80 6.36
N ALA A 29 15.44 -10.98 7.39
CA ALA A 29 16.30 -11.02 8.56
C ALA A 29 16.25 -12.38 9.25
N HIS A 30 15.04 -12.95 9.43
CA HIS A 30 14.85 -14.28 10.00
C HIS A 30 15.60 -15.35 9.21
N ILE A 31 15.38 -15.42 7.89
CA ILE A 31 16.02 -16.41 7.01
C ILE A 31 17.55 -16.30 7.07
N VAL A 32 18.09 -15.08 7.02
CA VAL A 32 19.55 -14.86 7.05
C VAL A 32 20.13 -15.28 8.39
N THR A 33 19.55 -14.80 9.51
CA THR A 33 20.05 -15.12 10.85
C THR A 33 19.89 -16.61 11.18
N ALA A 34 18.76 -17.23 10.80
CA ALA A 34 18.53 -18.65 11.05
C ALA A 34 19.49 -19.55 10.24
N ALA A 35 19.80 -19.18 8.99
CA ALA A 35 20.81 -19.88 8.19
C ALA A 35 22.21 -19.79 8.82
N GLU A 36 22.60 -18.59 9.27
CA GLU A 36 23.87 -18.35 9.97
C GLU A 36 23.98 -19.17 11.27
N CYS A 37 22.94 -19.16 12.10
CA CYS A 37 22.89 -19.94 13.34
C CYS A 37 22.94 -21.46 13.10
N SER A 38 22.39 -21.93 11.98
CA SER A 38 22.41 -23.34 11.59
C SER A 38 23.73 -23.77 10.95
N GLY A 39 24.66 -22.83 10.71
CA GLY A 39 25.90 -23.08 9.97
C GLY A 39 25.68 -23.43 8.51
N GLN A 40 24.47 -23.19 7.98
CA GLN A 40 24.09 -23.48 6.61
C GLN A 40 24.24 -22.22 5.74
N LYS A 41 24.48 -22.41 4.44
CA LYS A 41 24.32 -21.31 3.49
C LYS A 41 22.83 -21.03 3.29
N VAL A 42 22.46 -19.76 3.15
CA VAL A 42 21.06 -19.31 2.96
C VAL A 42 20.31 -20.13 1.90
N GLY A 43 20.94 -20.46 0.78
CA GLY A 43 20.30 -21.25 -0.27
C GLY A 43 19.87 -22.66 0.16
N TYR A 44 20.67 -23.35 0.99
CA TYR A 44 20.30 -24.67 1.53
C TYR A 44 19.24 -24.54 2.61
N PHE A 45 19.38 -23.52 3.46
CA PHE A 45 18.38 -23.25 4.50
C PHE A 45 16.98 -23.03 3.91
N VAL A 46 16.88 -22.25 2.83
CA VAL A 46 15.63 -21.99 2.10
C VAL A 46 15.02 -23.27 1.49
N LEU A 47 15.85 -24.21 1.03
CA LEU A 47 15.35 -25.49 0.51
C LEU A 47 14.83 -26.40 1.63
N ASP A 48 15.45 -26.36 2.80
CA ASP A 48 15.03 -27.11 3.98
C ASP A 48 13.78 -26.49 4.65
N HIS A 49 13.60 -25.16 4.55
CA HIS A 49 12.52 -24.37 5.17
C HIS A 49 11.70 -23.63 4.10
N LEU A 50 10.99 -24.41 3.29
CA LEU A 50 10.14 -23.88 2.21
C LEU A 50 8.99 -23.00 2.73
N ASP A 51 8.52 -23.23 3.96
CA ASP A 51 7.49 -22.44 4.61
C ASP A 51 7.93 -20.99 4.83
N ASP A 52 9.13 -20.77 5.39
CA ASP A 52 9.71 -19.42 5.54
C ASP A 52 9.84 -18.70 4.20
N PHE A 53 10.26 -19.43 3.17
CA PHE A 53 10.40 -18.90 1.82
C PHE A 53 9.06 -18.52 1.19
N LEU A 54 8.02 -19.34 1.37
CA LEU A 54 6.67 -19.05 0.89
C LEU A 54 6.08 -17.82 1.58
N VAL A 55 6.33 -17.66 2.88
CA VAL A 55 5.92 -16.45 3.62
C VAL A 55 6.63 -15.21 3.05
N ALA A 56 7.95 -15.29 2.79
CA ALA A 56 8.70 -14.19 2.18
C ALA A 56 8.13 -13.82 0.79
N ILE A 57 7.81 -14.80 -0.07
CA ILE A 57 7.17 -14.56 -1.36
C ILE A 57 5.81 -13.87 -1.18
N PHE A 58 5.00 -14.34 -0.23
CA PHE A 58 3.71 -13.74 0.07
C PHE A 58 3.85 -12.27 0.50
N CYS A 59 4.84 -11.96 1.36
CA CYS A 59 5.16 -10.59 1.74
C CYS A 59 5.57 -9.72 0.53
N VAL A 60 6.35 -10.25 -0.43
CA VAL A 60 6.68 -9.54 -1.68
C VAL A 60 5.43 -9.21 -2.48
N LEU A 61 4.50 -10.16 -2.63
CA LEU A 61 3.23 -9.94 -3.33
C LEU A 61 2.38 -8.87 -2.64
N LEU A 62 2.33 -8.87 -1.31
CA LEU A 62 1.63 -7.84 -0.54
C LEU A 62 2.26 -6.46 -0.73
N VAL A 63 3.60 -6.36 -0.63
CA VAL A 63 4.32 -5.09 -0.86
C VAL A 63 3.99 -4.54 -2.24
N PHE A 64 4.04 -5.37 -3.28
CA PHE A 64 3.73 -4.93 -4.64
C PHE A 64 2.26 -4.52 -4.79
N GLY A 65 1.33 -5.33 -4.26
CA GLY A 65 -0.10 -5.05 -4.28
C GLY A 65 -0.45 -3.73 -3.60
N PHE A 66 0.05 -3.51 -2.38
CA PHE A 66 -0.18 -2.27 -1.65
C PHE A 66 0.56 -1.08 -2.26
N ALA A 67 1.77 -1.26 -2.82
CA ALA A 67 2.47 -0.17 -3.50
C ALA A 67 1.69 0.34 -4.71
N MET A 68 1.18 -0.57 -5.56
CA MET A 68 0.34 -0.19 -6.69
C MET A 68 -0.96 0.49 -6.24
N LEU A 69 -1.61 -0.05 -5.20
CA LEU A 69 -2.85 0.52 -4.66
C LEU A 69 -2.62 1.93 -4.09
N ASN A 70 -1.55 2.12 -3.32
CA ASN A 70 -1.16 3.43 -2.79
C ASN A 70 -0.87 4.40 -3.94
N MET A 71 -0.07 4.01 -4.93
CA MET A 71 0.25 4.87 -6.09
C MET A 71 -1.02 5.28 -6.85
N TYR A 72 -1.94 4.34 -7.06
CA TYR A 72 -3.22 4.62 -7.71
C TYR A 72 -4.06 5.61 -6.91
N HIS A 73 -4.14 5.42 -5.59
CA HIS A 73 -4.90 6.32 -4.73
C HIS A 73 -4.22 7.69 -4.55
N LEU A 74 -2.90 7.77 -4.56
CA LEU A 74 -2.16 9.04 -4.61
C LEU A 74 -2.51 9.82 -5.88
N TYR A 75 -2.59 9.14 -7.03
CA TYR A 75 -2.93 9.76 -8.31
C TYR A 75 -4.37 10.32 -8.31
N ILE A 76 -5.37 9.49 -8.00
CA ILE A 76 -6.77 9.96 -8.07
C ILE A 76 -7.06 11.01 -6.99
N THR A 77 -6.42 10.92 -5.82
CA THR A 77 -6.53 11.93 -4.76
C THR A 77 -5.88 13.25 -5.19
N ALA A 78 -4.74 13.21 -5.89
CA ALA A 78 -4.10 14.41 -6.44
C ALA A 78 -4.97 15.15 -7.46
N HIS A 79 -5.89 14.45 -8.11
CA HIS A 79 -6.85 15.00 -9.07
C HIS A 79 -8.28 15.11 -8.53
N ASN A 80 -8.51 14.86 -7.23
CA ASN A 80 -9.85 14.87 -6.62
C ASN A 80 -10.90 14.01 -7.37
N LEU A 81 -10.49 12.81 -7.77
CA LEU A 81 -11.34 11.83 -8.46
C LEU A 81 -11.61 10.63 -7.56
N SER A 82 -12.83 10.10 -7.63
CA SER A 82 -13.11 8.73 -7.19
C SER A 82 -12.64 7.71 -8.22
N THR A 83 -12.45 6.46 -7.77
CA THR A 83 -12.15 5.33 -8.65
C THR A 83 -13.18 5.18 -9.77
N ASN A 84 -14.47 5.38 -9.45
CA ASN A 84 -15.56 5.30 -10.42
C ASN A 84 -15.46 6.40 -11.48
N GLU A 85 -15.19 7.64 -11.09
CA GLU A 85 -15.07 8.77 -12.01
C GLU A 85 -13.85 8.61 -12.92
N HIS A 86 -12.73 8.14 -12.39
CA HIS A 86 -11.53 7.85 -13.17
C HIS A 86 -11.76 6.72 -14.18
N LEU A 87 -12.28 5.57 -13.73
CA LEU A 87 -12.48 4.40 -14.61
C LEU A 87 -13.52 4.65 -15.70
N LYS A 88 -14.59 5.38 -15.38
CA LYS A 88 -15.64 5.72 -16.36
C LYS A 88 -15.27 6.93 -17.23
N ARG A 89 -14.16 7.62 -16.93
CA ARG A 89 -13.80 8.92 -17.54
C ARG A 89 -15.01 9.88 -17.51
N TYR A 90 -15.64 9.97 -16.35
CA TYR A 90 -16.96 10.58 -16.20
C TYR A 90 -16.97 12.06 -16.62
N TYR A 91 -15.90 12.79 -16.29
CA TYR A 91 -15.73 14.18 -16.70
C TYR A 91 -14.87 14.29 -17.96
N ARG A 92 -15.29 15.12 -18.92
CA ARG A 92 -14.42 15.55 -20.03
C ARG A 92 -13.33 16.51 -19.57
N MET A 93 -13.67 17.38 -18.62
CA MET A 93 -12.78 18.26 -17.90
C MET A 93 -13.20 18.19 -16.44
N ASN A 94 -12.28 17.82 -15.54
CA ASN A 94 -12.60 17.59 -14.14
C ASN A 94 -12.91 18.92 -13.42
N PRO A 95 -14.17 19.17 -13.01
CA PRO A 95 -14.52 20.42 -12.35
C PRO A 95 -14.08 20.47 -10.88
N PHE A 96 -13.67 19.34 -10.31
CA PHE A 96 -13.27 19.22 -8.90
C PHE A 96 -11.75 19.25 -8.70
N ASP A 97 -10.96 19.35 -9.77
CA ASP A 97 -9.50 19.48 -9.67
C ASP A 97 -9.12 20.95 -9.41
N HIS A 98 -8.77 21.26 -8.16
CA HIS A 98 -8.32 22.59 -7.74
C HIS A 98 -6.81 22.63 -7.51
N GLY A 99 -6.07 21.65 -8.04
CA GLY A 99 -4.65 21.48 -7.83
C GLY A 99 -4.33 20.61 -6.61
N THR A 100 -3.19 19.92 -6.69
CA THR A 100 -2.83 18.81 -5.79
C THR A 100 -2.93 19.19 -4.32
N LYS A 101 -2.36 20.32 -3.90
CA LYS A 101 -2.36 20.73 -2.49
C LYS A 101 -3.78 20.91 -1.94
N GLU A 102 -4.65 21.55 -2.70
CA GLU A 102 -6.04 21.80 -2.31
C GLU A 102 -6.84 20.50 -2.29
N ASN A 103 -6.67 19.66 -3.32
CA ASN A 103 -7.32 18.35 -3.41
C ASN A 103 -6.96 17.44 -2.21
N TYR A 104 -5.69 17.38 -1.81
CA TYR A 104 -5.27 16.64 -0.62
C TYR A 104 -5.82 17.25 0.67
N SER A 105 -5.83 18.58 0.79
CA SER A 105 -6.41 19.26 1.96
C SER A 105 -7.91 18.95 2.09
N ASN A 106 -8.63 18.93 0.97
CA ASN A 106 -10.07 18.65 0.95
C ASN A 106 -10.40 17.24 1.46
N ILE A 107 -9.51 16.27 1.25
CA ILE A 107 -9.72 14.88 1.64
C ILE A 107 -9.20 14.59 3.06
N CYS A 108 -8.03 15.15 3.41
CA CYS A 108 -7.34 14.83 4.66
C CYS A 108 -7.68 15.77 5.81
N CYS A 109 -8.06 17.02 5.53
CA CYS A 109 -8.15 18.09 6.54
C CYS A 109 -9.55 18.68 6.69
N THR A 110 -10.50 18.37 5.79
CA THR A 110 -11.87 18.84 5.92
C THR A 110 -12.56 18.13 7.08
N PRO A 111 -13.17 18.86 8.04
CA PRO A 111 -13.84 18.23 9.17
C PRO A 111 -15.06 17.43 8.71
N ASP A 112 -15.29 16.26 9.33
CA ASP A 112 -16.35 15.32 8.95
C ASP A 112 -17.77 15.88 9.07
N MET A 113 -17.95 16.99 9.80
CA MET A 113 -19.26 17.67 9.92
C MET A 113 -19.63 18.51 8.68
N LEU A 114 -18.74 18.64 7.70
CA LEU A 114 -18.96 19.41 6.47
C LEU A 114 -19.00 18.52 5.20
N LEU A 115 -18.95 17.19 5.37
CA LEU A 115 -18.94 16.16 4.31
C LEU A 115 -20.20 15.29 4.38
#